data_AF-V2UG50-F1
#
_entry.id   AF-V2UG50-F1
#
_cell.length_a   1.000
_cell.length_b   1.000
_cell.length_c   1.000
_cell.angle_alpha   90.00
_cell.angle_beta   90.00
_cell.angle_gamma   90.00
#
_symmetry.space_group_name_H-M   'P 1'
#
loop_
_entity.id
_entity.type
_entity.pdbx_description
1 polymer ?
#
loop_
_entity_poly.entity_id
_entity_poly.type
_entity_poly.pdbx_seq_one_letter_code
_entity_poly.pdbx_strand_id
1 'polypeptide(L)' 'MYEDMQKLFDEFEAFMTEHMGLKFSEFDKYNRKKLGRYFDQRDSYFALWLTAKNFYLNKAP' A
#
# COMPACT_ATOMS: atom_id res chain seq x y z
N MET A 1 12.01 -0.41 11.82
CA MET A 1 11.70 -1.42 10.78
C MET A 1 10.19 -1.55 10.50
N TYR A 2 9.30 -1.44 11.50
CA TYR A 2 7.84 -1.49 11.26
C TYR A 2 7.21 -0.16 10.81
N GLU A 3 7.76 1.01 11.19
CA GLU A 3 7.22 2.32 10.80
C GLU A 3 7.26 2.56 9.29
N ASP A 4 8.34 2.16 8.62
CA ASP A 4 8.48 2.34 7.16
C ASP A 4 7.40 1.57 6.38
N MET A 5 7.06 0.36 6.85
CA MET A 5 6.07 -0.47 6.19
C MET A 5 4.65 0.06 6.38
N GLN A 6 4.31 0.58 7.57
CA GLN A 6 3.01 1.22 7.79
C GLN A 6 2.84 2.46 6.92
N LYS A 7 3.90 3.28 6.80
CA LYS A 7 3.90 4.44 5.90
C LYS A 7 3.70 4.04 4.44
N LEU A 8 4.36 2.99 3.97
CA LEU A 8 4.16 2.48 2.62
C LEU A 8 2.73 2.01 2.37
N PHE A 9 2.10 1.35 3.34
CA PHE A 9 0.69 0.98 3.22
C PHE A 9 -0.23 2.19 3.20
N ASP A 10 0.00 3.18 4.05
CA ASP A 10 -0.83 4.40 4.08
C ASP A 10 -0.70 5.19 2.76
N GLU A 11 0.51 5.26 2.17
CA GLU A 11 0.72 5.84 0.83
C GLU A 11 0.05 5.03 -0.28
N PHE A 12 0.11 3.70 -0.22
CA PHE A 12 -0.59 2.83 -1.16
C PHE A 12 -2.10 3.02 -1.08
N GLU A 13 -2.68 3.08 0.12
CA GLU A 13 -4.11 3.30 0.32
C GLU A 13 -4.57 4.63 -0.26
N ALA A 14 -3.79 5.70 -0.05
CA ALA A 14 -4.04 7.01 -0.64
C ALA A 14 -4.00 6.95 -2.17
N PHE A 15 -2.92 6.38 -2.74
CA PHE A 15 -2.76 6.24 -4.19
C PHE A 15 -3.90 5.47 -4.84
N MET A 16 -4.29 4.34 -4.27
CA MET A 16 -5.35 3.49 -4.80
C MET A 16 -6.74 4.14 -4.65
N THR A 17 -6.95 4.91 -3.58
CA THR A 17 -8.19 5.68 -3.39
C THR A 17 -8.29 6.81 -4.42
N GLU A 18 -7.20 7.54 -4.65
CA GLU A 18 -7.14 8.71 -5.53
C GLU A 18 -7.23 8.33 -7.02
N HIS A 19 -6.44 7.35 -7.46
CA HIS A 19 -6.27 7.06 -8.89
C HIS A 19 -7.07 5.85 -9.39
N MET A 20 -7.44 4.91 -8.52
CA MET A 20 -8.12 3.67 -8.91
C MET A 20 -9.55 3.58 -8.36
N GLY A 21 -9.98 4.54 -7.54
CA GLY A 21 -11.30 4.55 -6.89
C GLY A 21 -11.49 3.42 -5.87
N LEU A 22 -10.42 2.72 -5.48
CA LEU A 22 -10.47 1.62 -4.52
C LEU A 22 -10.55 2.18 -3.09
N LYS A 23 -11.70 1.99 -2.43
CA LYS A 23 -11.90 2.46 -1.05
C LYS A 23 -11.45 1.39 -0.04
N PHE A 24 -10.72 1.83 0.97
CA PHE A 24 -10.34 1.01 2.12
C PHE A 24 -11.20 1.42 3.30
N SER A 25 -11.94 0.47 3.87
CA SER A 25 -12.74 0.75 5.07
C SER A 25 -11.83 0.94 6.28
N GLU A 26 -12.29 1.68 7.29
CA GLU A 26 -11.54 1.85 8.54
C GLU A 26 -11.25 0.50 9.22
N PHE A 27 -12.13 -0.49 9.04
CA PHE A 27 -11.91 -1.85 9.53
C PHE A 27 -10.77 -2.56 8.79
N ASP A 28 -10.70 -2.43 7.46
CA ASP A 28 -9.59 -2.98 6.66
C ASP A 28 -8.25 -2.37 7.10
N LYS A 29 -8.21 -1.05 7.23
CA LYS A 29 -7.01 -0.32 7.66
C LYS A 29 -6.59 -0.73 9.07
N TYR A 30 -7.55 -0.86 9.98
CA TYR A 30 -7.30 -1.31 11.36
C TYR A 30 -6.69 -2.72 11.39
N ASN A 31 -7.31 -3.68 10.69
CA ASN A 31 -6.81 -5.05 10.63
C ASN A 31 -5.44 -5.11 9.95
N ARG A 32 -5.23 -4.38 8.85
CA ARG A 32 -3.93 -4.28 8.19
C ARG A 32 -2.88 -3.68 9.11
N LYS A 33 -3.18 -2.63 9.87
CA LYS A 33 -2.24 -2.04 10.85
C LYS A 33 -1.86 -3.05 11.93
N LYS A 34 -2.84 -3.82 12.43
CA LYS A 34 -2.64 -4.82 13.50
C LYS A 34 -1.90 -6.07 13.01
N LEU A 35 -2.22 -6.56 11.82
CA LEU A 35 -1.73 -7.83 11.28
C LEU A 35 -0.56 -7.67 10.29
N GLY A 36 -0.33 -6.44 9.83
CA GLY A 36 0.72 -6.07 8.88
C GLY A 36 0.40 -6.34 7.40
N ARG A 37 -0.80 -6.84 7.06
CA ARG A 37 -1.22 -7.28 5.71
C ARG A 37 -2.75 -7.26 5.56
N TYR A 38 -3.25 -7.34 4.32
CA TYR A 38 -4.69 -7.42 4.04
C TYR A 38 -5.23 -8.86 3.97
N PHE A 39 -4.38 -9.86 3.71
CA PHE A 39 -4.74 -11.28 3.53
C PHE A 39 -5.72 -11.53 2.37
N ASP A 40 -5.66 -10.67 1.36
CA ASP A 40 -6.45 -10.79 0.13
C ASP A 40 -5.68 -10.22 -1.08
N GLN A 41 -6.37 -10.04 -2.21
CA GLN A 41 -5.79 -9.53 -3.46
C GLN A 41 -5.06 -8.18 -3.32
N ARG A 42 -5.36 -7.39 -2.29
CA ARG A 42 -4.73 -6.09 -2.03
C ARG A 42 -3.26 -6.24 -1.64
N ASP A 43 -2.85 -7.38 -1.08
CA ASP A 43 -1.43 -7.67 -0.84
C ASP A 43 -0.66 -7.80 -2.17
N SER A 44 -1.26 -8.42 -3.18
CA SER A 44 -0.68 -8.50 -4.52
C SER A 44 -0.62 -7.13 -5.20
N TYR A 45 -1.67 -6.31 -5.04
CA TYR A 45 -1.67 -4.92 -5.55
C TYR A 45 -0.61 -4.06 -4.87
N PHE A 46 -0.45 -4.21 -3.56
CA PHE A 46 0.59 -3.52 -2.80
C PHE A 46 1.99 -3.90 -3.31
N ALA A 47 2.25 -5.20 -3.53
CA ALA A 47 3.54 -5.64 -4.08
C ALA A 47 3.82 -5.04 -5.46
N LEU A 48 2.84 -5.07 -6.37
CA LEU A 48 2.97 -4.48 -7.71
C LEU A 48 3.22 -2.97 -7.65
N TRP A 49 2.44 -2.25 -6.85
CA TRP A 49 2.59 -0.81 -6.65
C TRP A 49 3.98 -0.48 -6.07
N LEU A 50 4.44 -1.23 -5.06
CA LEU A 50 5.73 -1.01 -4.43
C LEU A 50 6.89 -1.27 -5.41
N THR A 51 6.81 -2.33 -6.21
CA THR A 51 7.79 -2.61 -7.27
C THR A 51 7.83 -1.48 -8.30
N ALA A 52 6.68 -1.01 -8.78
CA ALA A 52 6.61 0.08 -9.73
C ALA A 52 7.19 1.38 -9.13
N LYS A 53 6.77 1.74 -7.91
CA LYS A 53 7.30 2.90 -7.18
C LYS A 53 8.82 2.87 -7.08
N ASN A 54 9.39 1.75 -6.64
CA ASN A 54 10.84 1.60 -6.51
C ASN A 54 11.56 1.66 -7.86
N PHE A 55 10.97 1.07 -8.91
CA PHE A 55 11.55 1.12 -10.26
C PHE A 55 11.62 2.54 -10.80
N TYR A 56 10.57 3.34 -10.63
CA TYR A 56 10.55 4.72 -11.11
C TYR A 56 11.37 5.68 -10.24
N LEU A 57 11.41 5.48 -8.92
CA LEU A 57 12.28 6.26 -8.04
C LEU A 57 13.77 6.02 -8.31
N ASN A 58 14.16 4.78 -8.59
CA ASN A 58 15.55 4.44 -8.94
C ASN A 58 15.91 4.80 -10.39
N LYS A 59 14.92 5.21 -11.21
CA LYS A 59 15.11 5.72 -12.57
C LYS A 59 14.95 7.24 -12.67
N ALA A 60 14.77 7.94 -11.56
CA ALA A 60 14.87 9.39 -11.55
C ALA A 60 16.32 9.77 -11.95
N PRO A 61 16.52 10.59 -13.00
CA PRO A 61 17.84 11.03 -13.44
C PRO A 61 18.57 11.87 -12.38
#